data_AF-A0A9Q1CLC0-F1
#
_entry.id   AF-A0A9Q1CLC0-F1
#
_cell.length_a   1.000
_cell.length_b   1.000
_cell.length_c   1.000
_cell.angle_alpha   90.00
_cell.angle_beta   90.00
_cell.angle_gamma   90.00
#
_symmetry.space_group_name_H-M   'P 1'
#
loop_
_entity.id
_entity.type
_entity.pdbx_description
1 polymer ?
#
loop_
_entity_poly.entity_id
_entity_poly.type
_entity_poly.pdbx_seq_one_letter_code
_entity_poly.pdbx_strand_id
1 'polypeptide(L)'
;MLSGTIIRVKHLVEGSSQLSTCEAVGEGLHHATVGDTSSITIKLDQTRTQNFKKYFFSILAVGEDHIFAANPHPVSQNDTNITFTYVPTLPGEYDIYVEEIFQHSPWQKQVPGSPFRLIVQGDEKITDDLKVHTDNLPSCQDISRKNFSWVEGEWMTRKLTGRKHGVLRSGWVFQPKRCSFDIFTKDDIHIAASSKVPKTIAIVGSSRERGIFLSLVDLALRKHEKRKYEQSDLPKCWGFLEFQFGNLHFIYQDLRLNAAASNEAGSNGGVKITCHNNKIALKGNEYFNNMVEFIEKTLFGPGLWPDVIFVDARTEKLSLILEKIPSSWNGTIYPVVNFKVKELSLYNAYGRLVAQKEAKASRSLDSRVNLLDGFTLSTGMRHATESSPFILASHHFHRLCKEVNGEMVVCGNPTEMVAQFLLGQVIAPKGKDLWMKEIDYQKREKVLSVTNRTIRVCYDCPQTLLPYHIKSKPELLCYESIVGLHASSNQTYKVRKDNNCPKECMKTKPVQTAYVQSRSVAVRRCSIL
;
A
#
# COMPACT_ATOMS: atom_id res chain seq x y z
N MET A 1 -29.61 -1.86 0.24
CA MET A 1 -28.29 -1.52 -0.33
C MET A 1 -27.84 -0.24 0.35
N LEU A 2 -26.91 -0.33 1.30
CA LEU A 2 -26.36 0.86 1.94
C LEU A 2 -25.27 1.40 1.01
N SER A 3 -25.46 2.61 0.50
CA SER A 3 -24.37 3.40 -0.07
C SER A 3 -23.26 3.41 0.99
N GLY A 4 -22.05 3.03 0.61
CA GLY A 4 -20.87 3.22 1.44
C GLY A 4 -20.59 4.71 1.54
N THR A 5 -21.42 5.43 2.29
CA THR A 5 -21.10 6.74 2.83
C THR A 5 -19.74 6.51 3.46
N ILE A 6 -18.69 7.19 2.97
CA ILE A 6 -17.48 7.37 3.79
C ILE A 6 -18.04 7.81 5.10
N ILE A 7 -17.92 6.94 6.10
CA ILE A 7 -18.55 7.12 7.37
C ILE A 7 -18.08 8.50 7.81
N ARG A 8 -18.96 9.52 7.77
CA ARG A 8 -18.69 10.91 8.19
C ARG A 8 -18.45 10.97 9.71
N VAL A 9 -17.86 9.93 10.29
CA VAL A 9 -17.68 9.75 11.72
C VAL A 9 -16.23 10.10 12.02
N LYS A 10 -16.09 11.32 12.53
CA LYS A 10 -14.98 11.82 13.35
C LYS A 10 -13.62 11.90 12.63
N HIS A 11 -13.52 12.79 11.66
CA HIS A 11 -12.22 13.33 11.20
C HIS A 11 -11.47 14.12 12.31
N LEU A 12 -12.14 14.41 13.43
CA LEU A 12 -11.59 15.06 14.60
C LEU A 12 -11.51 14.04 15.74
N VAL A 13 -10.35 13.44 15.93
CA VAL A 13 -9.97 12.88 17.24
C VAL A 13 -9.33 14.01 18.03
N GLU A 14 -9.41 13.92 19.36
CA GLU A 14 -8.82 14.87 20.31
C GLU A 14 -7.33 15.17 20.03
N GLY A 15 -6.60 14.27 19.34
CA GLY A 15 -5.21 14.47 18.93
C GLY A 15 -4.95 15.34 17.68
N SER A 16 -5.97 15.63 16.85
CA SER A 16 -5.89 16.61 15.74
C SER A 16 -6.55 17.96 16.07
N SER A 17 -6.96 18.15 17.32
CA SER A 17 -7.68 19.33 17.83
C SER A 17 -6.83 20.60 17.96
N GLN A 18 -5.51 20.48 17.86
CA GLN A 18 -4.64 21.65 17.93
C GLN A 18 -4.71 22.41 16.60
N LEU A 19 -5.03 23.70 16.71
CA LEU A 19 -5.03 24.60 15.56
C LEU A 19 -3.59 24.94 15.15
N SER A 20 -3.37 24.99 13.85
CA SER A 20 -2.18 25.60 13.25
C SER A 20 -2.18 27.11 13.56
N THR A 21 -0.99 27.72 13.58
CA THR A 21 -0.85 29.18 13.62
C THR A 21 -0.89 29.81 12.23
N CYS A 22 -0.89 29.00 11.17
CA CYS A 22 -1.01 29.45 9.79
C CYS A 22 -2.46 29.77 9.43
N GLU A 23 -2.67 30.54 8.37
CA GLU A 23 -4.00 30.94 7.86
C GLU A 23 -4.18 30.43 6.43
N ALA A 24 -5.35 29.90 6.08
CA ALA A 24 -5.72 29.58 4.70
C ALA A 24 -6.66 30.66 4.16
N VAL A 25 -6.37 31.17 2.96
CA VAL A 25 -7.15 32.20 2.27
C VAL A 25 -7.32 31.88 0.78
N GLY A 26 -8.33 32.49 0.16
CA GLY A 26 -8.57 32.43 -1.28
C GLY A 26 -9.97 31.90 -1.61
N GLU A 27 -10.52 32.36 -2.74
CA GLU A 27 -11.87 31.97 -3.20
C GLU A 27 -12.00 30.45 -3.40
N GLY A 28 -10.90 29.77 -3.79
CA GLY A 28 -10.86 28.32 -3.94
C GLY A 28 -11.10 27.53 -2.66
N LEU A 29 -11.26 28.17 -1.49
CA LEU A 29 -11.75 27.52 -0.27
C LEU A 29 -13.27 27.37 -0.23
N HIS A 30 -14.00 28.18 -1.01
CA HIS A 30 -15.45 28.36 -0.90
C HIS A 30 -16.18 28.15 -2.22
N HIS A 31 -15.58 28.57 -3.33
CA HIS A 31 -16.19 28.51 -4.66
C HIS A 31 -15.17 28.06 -5.71
N ALA A 32 -15.63 27.22 -6.63
CA ALA A 32 -14.89 26.82 -7.82
C ALA A 32 -15.86 26.47 -8.96
N THR A 33 -15.34 26.38 -10.18
CA THR A 33 -16.11 25.96 -11.36
C THR A 33 -15.45 24.73 -11.97
N VAL A 34 -16.24 23.75 -12.41
CA VAL A 34 -15.74 22.55 -13.09
C VAL A 34 -14.90 22.93 -14.30
N GLY A 35 -13.70 22.35 -14.40
CA GLY A 35 -12.75 22.61 -15.49
C GLY A 35 -11.87 23.85 -15.30
N ASP A 36 -12.23 24.77 -14.40
CA ASP A 36 -11.45 25.97 -14.11
C ASP A 36 -10.40 25.71 -13.02
N THR A 37 -9.24 26.34 -13.16
CA THR A 37 -8.20 26.26 -12.13
C THR A 37 -8.56 27.16 -10.96
N SER A 38 -8.63 26.57 -9.76
CA SER A 38 -8.85 27.28 -8.50
C SER A 38 -7.58 27.25 -7.64
N SER A 39 -7.38 28.27 -6.81
CA SER A 39 -6.20 28.40 -5.96
C SER A 39 -6.55 28.64 -4.49
N ILE A 40 -5.71 28.12 -3.61
CA ILE A 40 -5.77 28.31 -2.15
C ILE A 40 -4.37 28.72 -1.71
N THR A 41 -4.28 29.76 -0.89
CA THR A 41 -3.00 30.25 -0.35
C THR A 41 -2.96 30.03 1.15
N ILE A 42 -1.90 29.37 1.62
CA ILE A 42 -1.61 29.23 3.05
C ILE A 42 -0.57 30.28 3.42
N LYS A 43 -0.97 31.25 4.23
CA LYS A 43 -0.06 32.23 4.85
C LYS A 43 0.60 31.60 6.06
N LEU A 44 1.91 31.70 6.12
CA LEU A 44 2.71 31.09 7.15
C LEU A 44 2.98 32.05 8.28
N ASP A 45 2.90 31.51 9.50
CA ASP A 45 3.43 32.18 10.67
C ASP A 45 4.97 32.30 10.59
N GLN A 46 5.52 33.36 11.17
CA GLN A 46 6.96 33.68 11.15
C GLN A 46 7.83 32.51 11.66
N THR A 47 7.32 31.73 12.62
CA THR A 47 8.02 30.55 13.17
C THR A 47 8.16 29.40 12.15
N ARG A 48 7.30 29.36 11.13
CA ARG A 48 7.27 28.32 10.08
C ARG A 48 8.12 28.67 8.88
N THR A 49 8.23 29.96 8.54
CA THR A 49 9.09 30.46 7.47
C THR A 49 10.54 30.01 7.65
N GLN A 50 11.01 29.86 8.89
CA GLN A 50 12.37 29.41 9.21
C GLN A 50 12.55 27.88 9.22
N ASN A 51 11.46 27.10 9.12
CA ASN A 51 11.47 25.63 9.32
C ASN A 51 10.66 24.85 8.27
N PHE A 52 10.47 25.38 7.06
CA PHE A 52 9.76 24.70 5.96
C PHE A 52 10.20 23.26 5.68
N LYS A 53 11.45 22.91 5.95
CA LYS A 53 11.97 21.54 5.79
C LYS A 53 11.41 20.55 6.82
N LYS A 54 10.61 20.99 7.79
CA LYS A 54 10.05 20.14 8.85
C LYS A 54 8.52 20.03 8.80
N TYR A 55 7.86 20.95 8.09
CA TYR A 55 6.40 21.03 8.00
C TYR A 55 5.97 20.95 6.54
N PHE A 56 4.78 20.42 6.31
CA PHE A 56 4.12 20.48 5.02
C PHE A 56 2.63 20.65 5.20
N PHE A 57 1.97 21.05 4.13
CA PHE A 57 0.54 21.22 4.11
C PHE A 57 -0.10 20.24 3.13
N SER A 58 -1.31 19.85 3.47
CA SER A 58 -2.10 18.91 2.70
C SER A 58 -3.50 19.47 2.56
N ILE A 59 -4.03 19.48 1.33
CA ILE A 59 -5.38 19.94 1.04
C ILE A 59 -6.17 18.79 0.40
N LEU A 60 -7.30 18.42 1.01
CA LEU A 60 -8.21 17.38 0.51
C LEU A 60 -9.61 17.94 0.38
N ALA A 61 -10.23 17.80 -0.78
CA ALA A 61 -11.66 18.07 -0.94
C ALA A 61 -12.40 16.73 -0.91
N VAL A 62 -13.28 16.55 0.08
CA VAL A 62 -14.05 15.33 0.29
C VAL A 62 -15.53 15.61 0.03
N GLY A 63 -16.05 15.06 -1.06
CA GLY A 63 -17.47 15.06 -1.39
C GLY A 63 -18.14 13.73 -1.01
N GLU A 64 -19.45 13.63 -1.22
CA GLU A 64 -20.19 12.39 -0.95
C GLU A 64 -19.72 11.23 -1.85
N ASP A 65 -19.55 11.51 -3.14
CA ASP A 65 -19.27 10.51 -4.15
C ASP A 65 -17.89 10.67 -4.82
N HIS A 66 -17.15 11.74 -4.51
CA HIS A 66 -15.90 12.11 -5.17
C HIS A 66 -14.89 12.72 -4.19
N ILE A 67 -13.61 12.36 -4.33
CA ILE A 67 -12.51 12.94 -3.56
C ILE A 67 -11.35 13.33 -4.48
N PHE A 68 -10.86 14.57 -4.32
CA PHE A 68 -9.69 15.08 -5.02
C PHE A 68 -8.76 15.86 -4.07
N ALA A 69 -7.50 16.05 -4.49
CA ALA A 69 -6.48 16.75 -3.70
C ALA A 69 -5.91 17.94 -4.48
N ALA A 70 -5.60 19.02 -3.78
CA ALA A 70 -4.90 20.15 -4.39
C ALA A 70 -3.39 19.91 -4.46
N ASN A 71 -2.76 20.50 -5.46
CA ASN A 71 -1.35 20.33 -5.75
C ASN A 71 -0.58 21.57 -5.31
N PRO A 72 0.51 21.43 -4.54
CA PRO A 72 1.34 22.55 -4.12
C PRO A 72 2.15 23.11 -5.31
N HIS A 73 2.30 24.43 -5.36
CA HIS A 73 3.31 25.07 -6.19
C HIS A 73 4.72 24.92 -5.58
N PRO A 74 5.79 25.09 -6.37
CA PRO A 74 7.15 25.24 -5.84
C PRO A 74 7.23 26.39 -4.83
N VAL A 75 7.90 26.14 -3.72
CA VAL A 75 8.08 27.10 -2.61
C VAL A 75 9.56 27.36 -2.39
N SER A 76 9.94 28.63 -2.22
CA SER A 76 11.28 29.07 -1.85
C SER A 76 11.43 29.17 -0.33
N GLN A 77 12.67 29.18 0.18
CA GLN A 77 12.92 29.27 1.64
C GLN A 77 12.44 30.59 2.26
N ASN A 78 12.25 31.63 1.45
CA ASN A 78 11.86 32.97 1.92
C ASN A 78 10.37 33.23 1.70
N ASP A 79 9.62 32.28 1.14
CA ASP A 79 8.21 32.48 0.86
C ASP A 79 7.44 32.52 2.18
N THR A 80 6.60 33.53 2.33
CA THR A 80 5.65 33.63 3.46
C THR A 80 4.31 32.98 3.14
N ASN A 81 4.12 32.56 1.89
CA ASN A 81 2.88 32.03 1.37
C ASN A 81 3.14 30.75 0.57
N ILE A 82 2.28 29.75 0.74
CA ILE A 82 2.27 28.54 -0.10
C ILE A 82 0.99 28.53 -0.91
N THR A 83 1.12 28.50 -2.24
CA THR A 83 -0.04 28.39 -3.13
C THR A 83 -0.28 26.93 -3.51
N PHE A 84 -1.54 26.50 -3.42
CA PHE A 84 -2.03 25.24 -3.94
C PHE A 84 -3.02 25.50 -5.07
N THR A 85 -3.04 24.63 -6.07
CA THR A 85 -4.00 24.68 -7.17
C THR A 85 -4.68 23.34 -7.39
N TYR A 86 -5.92 23.39 -7.85
CA TYR A 86 -6.69 22.22 -8.28
C TYR A 86 -7.64 22.60 -9.42
N VAL A 87 -8.10 21.60 -10.16
CA VAL A 87 -9.11 21.73 -11.21
C VAL A 87 -10.21 20.73 -10.88
N PRO A 88 -11.37 21.15 -10.36
CA PRO A 88 -12.42 20.21 -10.03
C PRO A 88 -13.04 19.65 -11.31
N THR A 89 -13.29 18.35 -11.31
CA THR A 89 -13.83 17.61 -12.45
C THR A 89 -15.33 17.41 -12.37
N LEU A 90 -15.93 17.62 -11.20
CA LEU A 90 -17.34 17.33 -10.92
C LEU A 90 -17.96 18.41 -10.04
N PRO A 91 -19.20 18.85 -10.35
CA PRO A 91 -19.92 19.79 -9.51
C PRO A 91 -20.35 19.14 -8.19
N GLY A 92 -20.65 19.97 -7.19
CA GLY A 92 -21.17 19.50 -5.91
C GLY A 92 -20.59 20.23 -4.70
N GLU A 93 -20.98 19.76 -3.53
CA GLU A 93 -20.49 20.27 -2.24
C GLU A 93 -19.38 19.38 -1.70
N TYR A 94 -18.30 20.02 -1.25
CA TYR A 94 -17.11 19.35 -0.72
C TYR A 94 -16.69 19.99 0.60
N ASP A 95 -16.21 19.16 1.53
CA ASP A 95 -15.47 19.61 2.71
C ASP A 95 -13.98 19.69 2.35
N ILE A 96 -13.39 20.88 2.37
CA ILE A 96 -11.95 21.09 2.18
C ILE A 96 -11.24 21.02 3.53
N TYR A 97 -10.46 19.97 3.71
CA TYR A 97 -9.53 19.83 4.82
C TYR A 97 -8.19 20.47 4.48
N VAL A 98 -7.75 21.43 5.30
CA VAL A 98 -6.42 22.06 5.21
C VAL A 98 -5.62 21.71 6.45
N GLU A 99 -4.56 20.93 6.27
CA GLU A 99 -3.86 20.27 7.37
C GLU A 99 -2.37 20.58 7.33
N GLU A 100 -1.82 20.97 8.48
CA GLU A 100 -0.40 21.12 8.72
C GLU A 100 0.16 19.83 9.35
N ILE A 101 1.22 19.27 8.77
CA ILE A 101 1.82 18.02 9.23
C ILE A 101 3.30 18.20 9.50
N PHE A 102 3.78 17.64 10.62
CA PHE A 102 5.20 17.66 10.99
C PHE A 102 5.91 16.34 10.63
N GLN A 103 7.00 16.39 9.86
CA GLN A 103 7.65 15.21 9.27
C GLN A 103 7.96 14.07 10.24
N HIS A 104 8.39 14.42 11.45
CA HIS A 104 9.02 13.49 12.39
C HIS A 104 8.19 13.26 13.65
N SER A 105 6.93 13.67 13.64
CA SER A 105 6.04 13.46 14.78
C SER A 105 4.65 13.09 14.28
N PRO A 106 3.87 12.34 15.07
CA PRO A 106 2.43 12.21 14.85
C PRO A 106 1.65 13.54 14.95
N TRP A 107 2.30 14.70 15.14
CA TRP A 107 1.62 15.99 15.19
C TRP A 107 1.04 16.37 13.82
N GLN A 108 -0.28 16.47 13.79
CA GLN A 108 -1.07 16.99 12.68
C GLN A 108 -2.02 18.02 13.26
N LYS A 109 -2.09 19.19 12.62
CA LYS A 109 -2.91 20.32 13.03
C LYS A 109 -3.85 20.71 11.90
N GLN A 110 -5.07 21.10 12.26
CA GLN A 110 -5.98 21.73 11.31
C GLN A 110 -5.64 23.21 11.21
N VAL A 111 -5.63 23.75 9.99
CA VAL A 111 -5.62 25.21 9.83
C VAL A 111 -6.96 25.78 10.32
N PRO A 112 -6.99 26.90 11.06
CA PRO A 112 -8.24 27.51 11.52
C PRO A 112 -9.26 27.68 10.39
N GLY A 113 -10.50 27.26 10.63
CA GLY A 113 -11.57 27.24 9.63
C GLY A 113 -11.75 25.90 8.89
N SER A 114 -10.77 24.99 8.94
CA SER A 114 -10.88 23.65 8.36
C SER A 114 -11.85 22.75 9.17
N PRO A 115 -12.74 21.97 8.53
CA PRO A 115 -12.96 21.94 7.09
C PRO A 115 -13.74 23.17 6.57
N PHE A 116 -13.34 23.69 5.42
CA PHE A 116 -14.06 24.75 4.72
C PHE A 116 -15.12 24.14 3.81
N ARG A 117 -16.31 24.75 3.73
CA ARG A 117 -17.34 24.34 2.77
C ARG A 117 -17.01 24.93 1.39
N LEU A 118 -16.77 24.06 0.41
CA LEU A 118 -16.58 24.39 -1.00
C LEU A 118 -17.81 24.02 -1.81
N ILE A 119 -18.28 24.94 -2.65
CA ILE A 119 -19.31 24.70 -3.66
C ILE A 119 -18.65 24.75 -5.04
N VAL A 120 -18.66 23.62 -5.74
CA VAL A 120 -18.20 23.53 -7.13
C VAL A 120 -19.40 23.65 -8.06
N GLN A 121 -19.42 24.69 -8.88
CA GLN A 121 -20.43 24.93 -9.90
C GLN A 121 -20.09 24.22 -11.21
N GLY A 122 -21.09 23.70 -11.92
CA GLY A 122 -20.92 23.03 -13.21
C GLY A 122 -22.21 22.38 -13.68
N ASP A 123 -22.22 21.83 -14.90
CA ASP A 123 -23.37 21.10 -15.43
C ASP A 123 -23.49 19.73 -14.73
N GLU A 124 -24.65 19.45 -14.13
CA GLU A 124 -24.92 18.17 -13.48
C GLU A 124 -24.88 16.98 -14.45
N LYS A 125 -25.14 17.21 -15.75
CA LYS A 125 -25.08 16.18 -16.81
C LYS A 125 -23.70 15.55 -16.96
N ILE A 126 -22.64 16.27 -16.56
CA ILE A 126 -21.26 15.75 -16.56
C ILE A 126 -21.18 14.40 -15.82
N THR A 127 -21.99 14.22 -14.77
CA THR A 127 -22.03 12.98 -13.99
C THR A 127 -22.47 11.77 -14.82
N ASP A 128 -23.49 11.93 -15.67
CA ASP A 128 -24.00 10.84 -16.49
C ASP A 128 -23.07 10.55 -17.66
N ASP A 129 -22.52 11.60 -18.28
CA ASP A 129 -21.50 11.47 -19.31
C ASP A 129 -20.24 10.78 -18.78
N LEU A 130 -19.85 11.05 -17.52
CA LEU A 130 -18.70 10.41 -16.88
C LEU A 130 -18.89 8.90 -16.70
N LYS A 131 -20.09 8.43 -16.34
CA LYS A 131 -20.38 6.98 -16.24
C LYS A 131 -20.20 6.30 -17.58
N VAL A 132 -20.79 6.88 -18.63
CA VAL A 132 -20.71 6.35 -20.00
C VAL A 132 -19.26 6.37 -20.48
N HIS A 133 -18.54 7.45 -20.20
CA HIS A 133 -17.12 7.57 -20.53
C HIS A 133 -16.30 6.49 -19.83
N THR A 134 -16.47 6.31 -18.51
CA THR A 134 -15.72 5.30 -17.75
C THR A 134 -16.03 3.87 -18.18
N ASP A 135 -17.27 3.54 -18.56
CA ASP A 135 -17.60 2.22 -19.13
C ASP A 135 -16.94 1.96 -20.50
N ASN A 136 -16.59 3.02 -21.23
CA ASN A 136 -15.93 2.94 -22.53
C ASN A 136 -14.40 3.00 -22.44
N LEU A 137 -13.84 3.30 -21.27
CA LEU A 137 -12.40 3.26 -21.07
C LEU A 137 -11.87 1.82 -21.20
N PRO A 138 -10.62 1.65 -21.70
CA PRO A 138 -9.99 0.35 -21.69
C PRO A 138 -9.67 -0.10 -20.27
N SER A 139 -9.52 -1.41 -20.09
CA SER A 139 -9.05 -1.99 -18.84
C SER A 139 -7.65 -1.48 -18.48
N CYS A 140 -7.44 -1.03 -17.24
CA CYS A 140 -6.11 -0.67 -16.75
C CYS A 140 -5.12 -1.83 -16.77
N GLN A 141 -5.63 -3.07 -16.87
CA GLN A 141 -4.83 -4.26 -17.03
C GLN A 141 -4.16 -4.34 -18.41
N ASP A 142 -4.77 -3.77 -19.45
CA ASP A 142 -4.33 -3.90 -20.86
C ASP A 142 -3.56 -2.68 -21.40
N ILE A 143 -3.61 -1.53 -20.71
CA ILE A 143 -2.95 -0.32 -21.22
C ILE A 143 -1.42 -0.37 -21.11
N SER A 144 -0.76 0.30 -22.06
CA SER A 144 0.68 0.53 -21.99
C SER A 144 1.05 1.39 -20.78
N ARG A 145 1.85 0.84 -19.86
CA ARG A 145 2.34 1.52 -18.65
C ARG A 145 3.62 2.31 -18.91
N LYS A 146 3.82 2.72 -20.17
CA LYS A 146 5.01 3.47 -20.59
C LYS A 146 5.02 4.95 -20.14
N ASN A 147 3.99 5.43 -19.46
CA ASN A 147 3.96 6.79 -18.93
C ASN A 147 3.56 6.75 -17.46
N PHE A 148 4.33 7.35 -16.55
CA PHE A 148 4.04 7.38 -15.11
C PHE A 148 2.68 8.02 -14.79
N SER A 149 2.18 8.94 -15.64
CA SER A 149 0.86 9.55 -15.46
C SER A 149 -0.33 8.62 -15.76
N TRP A 150 -0.10 7.35 -16.07
CA TRP A 150 -1.18 6.39 -16.33
C TRP A 150 -2.12 6.19 -15.13
N VAL A 151 -1.63 6.48 -13.91
CA VAL A 151 -2.37 6.43 -12.64
C VAL A 151 -2.83 7.80 -12.15
N GLU A 152 -2.72 8.86 -12.94
CA GLU A 152 -3.38 10.12 -12.59
C GLU A 152 -4.90 9.93 -12.65
N GLY A 153 -5.55 10.17 -11.52
CA GLY A 153 -6.97 9.87 -11.33
C GLY A 153 -7.48 10.31 -9.97
N GLU A 154 -8.75 10.00 -9.74
CA GLU A 154 -9.50 10.46 -8.56
C GLU A 154 -10.27 9.28 -7.95
N TRP A 155 -10.63 9.42 -6.67
CA TRP A 155 -11.46 8.41 -6.01
C TRP A 155 -12.93 8.75 -6.18
N MET A 156 -13.71 7.79 -6.64
CA MET A 156 -15.13 7.97 -6.92
C MET A 156 -15.95 6.78 -6.43
N THR A 157 -17.24 6.99 -6.22
CA THR A 157 -18.18 5.90 -5.91
C THR A 157 -18.81 5.32 -7.17
N ARG A 158 -19.51 4.19 -6.98
CA ARG A 158 -20.40 3.59 -7.99
C ARG A 158 -21.45 4.55 -8.56
N LYS A 159 -21.79 5.65 -7.88
CA LYS A 159 -22.74 6.62 -8.43
C LYS A 159 -22.14 7.44 -9.58
N LEU A 160 -20.81 7.52 -9.67
CA LEU A 160 -20.11 8.30 -10.70
C LEU A 160 -19.34 7.41 -11.67
N THR A 161 -19.05 6.17 -11.28
CA THR A 161 -18.34 5.22 -12.12
C THR A 161 -19.33 4.34 -12.88
N GLY A 162 -18.97 3.99 -14.11
CA GLY A 162 -19.71 3.02 -14.90
C GLY A 162 -19.83 1.64 -14.22
N ARG A 163 -20.74 0.79 -14.74
CA ARG A 163 -21.04 -0.53 -14.15
C ARG A 163 -20.12 -1.65 -14.63
N LYS A 164 -19.46 -1.47 -15.78
CA LYS A 164 -18.72 -2.52 -16.48
C LYS A 164 -17.52 -3.02 -15.69
N HIS A 165 -16.74 -2.10 -15.14
CA HIS A 165 -15.48 -2.41 -14.46
C HIS A 165 -15.66 -2.73 -12.96
N GLY A 166 -16.81 -2.37 -12.39
CA GLY A 166 -17.13 -2.60 -10.98
C GLY A 166 -16.50 -1.58 -10.03
N VAL A 167 -16.68 -1.82 -8.73
CA VAL A 167 -16.10 -1.00 -7.64
C VAL A 167 -15.67 -1.91 -6.50
N LEU A 168 -14.81 -1.40 -5.61
CA LEU A 168 -14.40 -2.12 -4.40
C LEU A 168 -15.60 -2.43 -3.50
N ARG A 169 -15.40 -3.29 -2.50
CA ARG A 169 -16.47 -3.67 -1.56
C ARG A 169 -17.01 -2.50 -0.75
N SER A 170 -16.21 -1.44 -0.58
CA SER A 170 -16.62 -0.18 0.05
C SER A 170 -17.55 0.68 -0.82
N GLY A 171 -17.73 0.33 -2.10
CA GLY A 171 -18.46 1.13 -3.08
C GLY A 171 -17.60 2.18 -3.79
N TRP A 172 -16.34 2.34 -3.38
CA TRP A 172 -15.36 3.25 -3.97
C TRP A 172 -14.48 2.55 -5.00
N VAL A 173 -13.89 3.32 -5.90
CA VAL A 173 -12.83 2.87 -6.81
C VAL A 173 -11.95 4.06 -7.17
N PHE A 174 -10.67 3.80 -7.42
CA PHE A 174 -9.80 4.81 -8.00
C PHE A 174 -9.95 4.78 -9.52
N GLN A 175 -10.27 5.92 -10.12
CA GLN A 175 -10.54 6.03 -11.55
C GLN A 175 -9.45 6.87 -12.23
N PRO A 176 -8.47 6.23 -12.91
CA PRO A 176 -7.54 6.93 -13.76
C PRO A 176 -8.23 7.62 -14.94
N LYS A 177 -7.60 8.67 -15.47
CA LYS A 177 -8.14 9.41 -16.63
C LYS A 177 -8.16 8.61 -17.93
N ARG A 178 -7.38 7.52 -18.04
CA ARG A 178 -7.07 6.84 -19.31
C ARG A 178 -7.53 5.39 -19.37
N CYS A 179 -7.97 4.83 -18.26
CA CYS A 179 -8.38 3.44 -18.15
C CYS A 179 -9.27 3.26 -16.93
N SER A 180 -10.02 2.16 -16.87
CA SER A 180 -10.78 1.75 -15.69
C SER A 180 -10.25 0.42 -15.16
N PHE A 181 -10.11 0.31 -13.84
CA PHE A 181 -9.63 -0.93 -13.24
C PHE A 181 -10.75 -1.97 -13.21
N ASP A 182 -10.49 -3.14 -13.78
CA ASP A 182 -11.37 -4.27 -13.59
C ASP A 182 -11.32 -4.75 -12.13
N ILE A 183 -12.49 -4.84 -11.50
CA ILE A 183 -12.64 -5.37 -10.15
C ILE A 183 -13.09 -6.83 -10.22
N PHE A 184 -12.38 -7.69 -9.49
CA PHE A 184 -12.62 -9.12 -9.42
C PHE A 184 -13.45 -9.46 -8.18
N THR A 185 -14.55 -10.16 -8.42
CA THR A 185 -15.43 -10.69 -7.38
C THR A 185 -14.84 -11.98 -6.80
N LYS A 186 -15.41 -12.47 -5.69
CA LYS A 186 -15.03 -13.78 -5.11
C LYS A 186 -15.23 -14.93 -6.10
N ASP A 187 -16.27 -14.85 -6.93
CA ASP A 187 -16.56 -15.85 -7.95
C ASP A 187 -15.53 -15.83 -9.07
N ASP A 188 -15.11 -14.63 -9.50
CA ASP A 188 -14.03 -14.48 -10.48
C ASP A 188 -12.72 -15.11 -9.94
N ILE A 189 -12.38 -14.84 -8.68
CA ILE A 189 -11.18 -15.41 -8.03
C ILE A 189 -11.30 -16.94 -7.90
N HIS A 190 -12.49 -17.47 -7.62
CA HIS A 190 -12.76 -18.91 -7.53
C HIS A 190 -12.61 -19.61 -8.89
N ILE A 191 -13.07 -18.97 -9.96
CA ILE A 191 -12.88 -19.45 -11.34
C ILE A 191 -11.38 -19.43 -11.68
N ALA A 192 -10.68 -18.35 -11.38
CA ALA A 192 -9.25 -18.22 -11.64
C ALA A 192 -8.41 -19.27 -10.89
N ALA A 193 -8.73 -19.52 -9.61
CA ALA A 193 -8.10 -20.58 -8.81
C ALA A 193 -8.34 -21.99 -9.36
N SER A 194 -9.38 -22.18 -10.17
CA SER A 194 -9.69 -23.45 -10.85
C SER A 194 -9.06 -23.55 -12.25
N SER A 195 -8.30 -22.54 -12.68
CA SER A 195 -7.50 -22.59 -13.92
C SER A 195 -6.49 -23.73 -13.86
N LYS A 196 -6.09 -24.28 -15.03
CA LYS A 196 -5.03 -25.30 -15.10
C LYS A 196 -3.63 -24.71 -14.90
N VAL A 197 -3.47 -23.42 -15.16
CA VAL A 197 -2.19 -22.73 -15.08
C VAL A 197 -2.09 -22.05 -13.71
N PRO A 198 -1.11 -22.43 -12.89
CA PRO A 198 -0.86 -21.77 -11.62
C PRO A 198 -0.53 -20.30 -11.80
N LYS A 199 -0.98 -19.50 -10.83
CA LYS A 199 -0.95 -18.05 -10.84
C LYS A 199 -0.42 -17.55 -9.51
N THR A 200 0.64 -16.76 -9.54
CA THR A 200 1.38 -16.39 -8.33
C THR A 200 1.62 -14.89 -8.24
N ILE A 201 1.21 -14.30 -7.12
CA ILE A 201 1.49 -12.90 -6.75
C ILE A 201 2.40 -12.91 -5.52
N ALA A 202 3.58 -12.30 -5.63
CA ALA A 202 4.49 -12.12 -4.50
C ALA A 202 4.49 -10.67 -4.02
N ILE A 203 4.25 -10.46 -2.73
CA ILE A 203 4.30 -9.16 -2.05
C ILE A 203 5.55 -9.12 -1.18
N VAL A 204 6.52 -8.28 -1.53
CA VAL A 204 7.82 -8.19 -0.87
C VAL A 204 7.96 -6.79 -0.27
N GLY A 205 7.84 -6.66 1.05
CA GLY A 205 7.83 -5.34 1.65
C GLY A 205 7.69 -5.36 3.16
N SER A 206 7.30 -4.24 3.75
CA SER A 206 7.14 -4.08 5.18
C SER A 206 5.71 -4.35 5.64
N SER A 207 5.42 -3.99 6.90
CA SER A 207 4.07 -3.98 7.47
C SER A 207 3.01 -3.31 6.60
N ARG A 208 3.40 -2.27 5.84
CA ARG A 208 2.50 -1.51 4.98
C ARG A 208 2.05 -2.34 3.78
N GLU A 209 3.01 -2.94 3.08
CA GLU A 209 2.77 -3.77 1.91
C GLU A 209 2.09 -5.09 2.28
N ARG A 210 2.29 -5.59 3.52
CA ARG A 210 1.54 -6.72 4.07
C ARG A 210 0.02 -6.52 3.98
N GLY A 211 -0.46 -5.28 4.11
CA GLY A 211 -1.89 -4.97 3.96
C GLY A 211 -2.46 -5.38 2.59
N ILE A 212 -1.66 -5.32 1.53
CA ILE A 212 -2.04 -5.77 0.18
C ILE A 212 -2.15 -7.29 0.14
N PHE A 213 -1.18 -8.01 0.72
CA PHE A 213 -1.25 -9.46 0.85
C PHE A 213 -2.49 -9.89 1.64
N LEU A 214 -2.74 -9.26 2.78
CA LEU A 214 -3.92 -9.57 3.60
C LEU A 214 -5.21 -9.28 2.81
N SER A 215 -5.24 -8.22 1.99
CA SER A 215 -6.36 -7.89 1.10
C SER A 215 -6.57 -8.95 0.02
N LEU A 216 -5.50 -9.49 -0.58
CA LEU A 216 -5.58 -10.61 -1.54
C LEU A 216 -6.20 -11.85 -0.89
N VAL A 217 -5.72 -12.24 0.30
CA VAL A 217 -6.26 -13.38 1.03
C VAL A 217 -7.73 -13.14 1.42
N ASP A 218 -8.05 -11.94 1.86
CA ASP A 218 -9.40 -11.54 2.24
C ASP A 218 -10.38 -11.55 1.05
N LEU A 219 -9.94 -11.12 -0.13
CA LEU A 219 -10.70 -11.23 -1.37
C LEU A 219 -10.89 -12.68 -1.82
N ALA A 220 -9.89 -13.54 -1.59
CA ALA A 220 -9.98 -14.96 -1.95
C ALA A 220 -10.92 -15.73 -1.02
N LEU A 221 -10.97 -15.44 0.28
CA LEU A 221 -11.75 -16.19 1.26
C LEU A 221 -13.27 -15.88 1.27
N ARG A 222 -14.08 -16.90 1.49
CA ARG A 222 -15.53 -16.81 1.77
C ARG A 222 -15.77 -16.44 3.22
N LYS A 223 -16.96 -15.93 3.54
CA LYS A 223 -17.34 -15.48 4.89
C LYS A 223 -17.07 -16.53 5.99
N HIS A 224 -17.45 -17.78 5.75
CA HIS A 224 -17.27 -18.84 6.74
C HIS A 224 -15.80 -19.26 6.92
N GLU A 225 -14.98 -19.12 5.88
CA GLU A 225 -13.56 -19.50 5.93
C GLU A 225 -12.72 -18.50 6.74
N LYS A 226 -13.23 -17.28 6.92
CA LYS A 226 -12.59 -16.20 7.69
C LYS A 226 -12.88 -16.24 9.19
N ARG A 227 -13.71 -17.17 9.69
CA ARG A 227 -14.16 -17.18 11.10
C ARG A 227 -13.02 -17.13 12.13
N LYS A 228 -11.85 -17.71 11.80
CA LYS A 228 -10.66 -17.72 12.66
C LYS A 228 -9.53 -16.81 12.15
N TYR A 229 -9.81 -15.85 11.26
CA TYR A 229 -8.78 -15.03 10.64
C TYR A 229 -7.92 -14.29 11.67
N GLU A 230 -8.53 -13.56 12.62
CA GLU A 230 -7.82 -12.87 13.71
C GLU A 230 -6.98 -13.81 14.60
N GLN A 231 -7.44 -15.06 14.74
CA GLN A 231 -6.78 -16.06 15.56
C GLN A 231 -5.67 -16.80 14.80
N SER A 232 -5.70 -16.79 13.47
CA SER A 232 -4.75 -17.47 12.59
C SER A 232 -3.37 -16.84 12.58
N ASP A 233 -2.42 -17.52 11.92
CA ASP A 233 -1.05 -17.04 11.76
C ASP A 233 -0.94 -15.87 10.76
N LEU A 234 -1.88 -15.71 9.83
CA LEU A 234 -1.82 -14.69 8.77
C LEU A 234 -1.63 -13.26 9.28
N PRO A 235 -2.48 -12.71 10.18
CA PRO A 235 -2.30 -11.34 10.67
C PRO A 235 -1.12 -11.19 11.64
N LYS A 236 -0.67 -12.29 12.24
CA LYS A 236 0.35 -12.31 13.31
C LYS A 236 1.76 -12.54 12.78
N CYS A 237 1.91 -13.09 11.58
CA CYS A 237 3.21 -13.45 11.04
C CYS A 237 3.98 -12.24 10.51
N TRP A 238 5.26 -12.19 10.87
CA TRP A 238 6.23 -11.17 10.48
C TRP A 238 7.48 -11.84 9.90
N GLY A 239 7.33 -12.54 8.78
CA GLY A 239 8.38 -13.31 8.14
C GLY A 239 7.95 -13.71 6.74
N PHE A 240 7.86 -15.02 6.49
CA PHE A 240 7.32 -15.55 5.25
C PHE A 240 5.89 -16.07 5.46
N LEU A 241 5.00 -15.76 4.51
CA LEU A 241 3.66 -16.30 4.40
C LEU A 241 3.42 -16.74 2.95
N GLU A 242 2.76 -17.88 2.79
CA GLU A 242 2.17 -18.30 1.53
C GLU A 242 0.73 -18.73 1.79
N PHE A 243 -0.19 -18.16 1.02
CA PHE A 243 -1.58 -18.57 0.96
C PHE A 243 -1.86 -19.12 -0.43
N GLN A 244 -2.36 -20.35 -0.49
CA GLN A 244 -2.74 -21.02 -1.72
C GLN A 244 -4.22 -21.37 -1.66
N PHE A 245 -4.90 -21.04 -2.75
CA PHE A 245 -6.28 -21.44 -3.00
C PHE A 245 -6.37 -21.96 -4.44
N GLY A 246 -6.53 -23.28 -4.58
CA GLY A 246 -6.41 -23.96 -5.87
C GLY A 246 -5.05 -23.69 -6.53
N ASN A 247 -5.09 -23.19 -7.75
CA ASN A 247 -3.93 -22.79 -8.54
C ASN A 247 -3.59 -21.30 -8.40
N LEU A 248 -4.19 -20.58 -7.43
CA LEU A 248 -3.83 -19.20 -7.11
C LEU A 248 -3.00 -19.15 -5.83
N HIS A 249 -1.81 -18.56 -5.92
CA HIS A 249 -0.82 -18.45 -4.85
C HIS A 249 -0.54 -16.98 -4.54
N PHE A 250 -0.58 -16.64 -3.25
CA PHE A 250 -0.15 -15.36 -2.75
C PHE A 250 1.03 -15.58 -1.81
N ILE A 251 2.12 -14.88 -2.04
CA ILE A 251 3.32 -14.94 -1.21
C ILE A 251 3.50 -13.57 -0.55
N TYR A 252 3.87 -13.55 0.72
CA TYR A 252 4.34 -12.36 1.41
C TYR A 252 5.67 -12.64 2.11
N GLN A 253 6.63 -11.74 1.91
CA GLN A 253 7.89 -11.72 2.64
C GLN A 253 8.10 -10.35 3.26
N ASP A 254 8.28 -10.30 4.60
CA ASP A 254 8.73 -9.06 5.24
C ASP A 254 10.19 -8.78 4.79
N LEU A 255 10.35 -7.77 3.95
CA LEU A 255 11.62 -7.31 3.42
C LEU A 255 11.64 -5.77 3.44
N ARG A 256 12.52 -5.21 4.26
CA ARG A 256 12.64 -3.77 4.52
C ARG A 256 13.91 -3.24 3.90
N LEU A 257 13.99 -3.31 2.58
CA LEU A 257 15.13 -2.85 1.78
C LEU A 257 15.59 -1.44 2.16
N ASN A 258 14.64 -0.56 2.41
CA ASN A 258 14.87 0.84 2.77
C ASN A 258 15.45 1.03 4.19
N ALA A 259 15.43 0.01 5.03
CA ALA A 259 16.01 0.02 6.37
C ALA A 259 17.35 -0.72 6.45
N ALA A 260 17.67 -1.52 5.43
CA ALA A 260 18.99 -2.14 5.31
C ALA A 260 19.98 -1.08 4.84
N ALA A 261 20.93 -0.71 5.71
CA ALA A 261 22.01 0.20 5.35
C ALA A 261 22.73 -0.35 4.11
N SER A 262 22.85 0.47 3.07
CA SER A 262 23.71 0.18 1.92
C SER A 262 25.15 0.15 2.38
N ASN A 263 25.72 -1.05 2.51
CA ASN A 263 27.15 -1.32 2.47
C ASN A 263 28.07 -0.40 3.32
N GLU A 264 27.67 -0.01 4.52
CA GLU A 264 28.64 0.54 5.46
C GLU A 264 29.37 -0.63 6.14
N ALA A 265 30.33 -1.22 5.42
CA ALA A 265 31.56 -1.63 6.08
C ALA A 265 32.04 -0.39 6.83
N GLY A 266 32.06 -0.44 8.17
CA GLY A 266 32.57 0.69 8.93
C GLY A 266 33.96 1.01 8.40
N SER A 267 34.28 2.30 8.25
CA SER A 267 35.63 2.78 7.88
C SER A 267 36.76 2.21 8.75
N ASN A 268 36.43 1.51 9.84
CA ASN A 268 37.33 0.88 10.79
C ASN A 268 37.33 -0.67 10.73
N GLY A 269 36.84 -1.31 9.65
CA GLY A 269 36.94 -2.76 9.44
C GLY A 269 36.05 -3.67 10.30
N GLY A 270 35.33 -3.13 11.29
CA GLY A 270 34.43 -3.92 12.15
C GLY A 270 33.07 -4.26 11.53
N VAL A 271 32.52 -5.44 11.87
CA VAL A 271 31.18 -5.88 11.46
C VAL A 271 30.12 -5.21 12.33
N LYS A 272 29.26 -4.39 11.73
CA LYS A 272 28.10 -3.80 12.42
C LYS A 272 27.07 -4.87 12.73
N ILE A 273 26.70 -5.00 14.01
CA ILE A 273 25.63 -5.88 14.48
C ILE A 273 24.51 -5.02 15.06
N THR A 274 23.28 -5.31 14.65
CA THR A 274 22.07 -4.85 15.33
C THR A 274 21.47 -6.01 16.10
N CYS A 275 21.25 -5.81 17.39
CA CYS A 275 20.58 -6.76 18.25
C CYS A 275 19.23 -6.25 18.74
N HIS A 276 18.29 -7.17 18.87
CA HIS A 276 16.94 -6.97 19.39
C HIS A 276 16.78 -7.80 20.66
N ASN A 277 16.68 -7.11 21.80
CA ASN A 277 16.88 -7.69 23.11
C ASN A 277 18.23 -8.42 23.17
N ASN A 278 18.23 -9.73 23.33
CA ASN A 278 19.41 -10.60 23.36
C ASN A 278 19.67 -11.34 22.04
N LYS A 279 19.02 -10.97 20.94
CA LYS A 279 19.12 -11.68 19.66
C LYS A 279 19.72 -10.83 18.55
N ILE A 280 20.55 -11.42 17.69
CA ILE A 280 21.03 -10.77 16.48
C ILE A 280 19.86 -10.58 15.52
N ALA A 281 19.72 -9.37 15.02
CA ALA A 281 18.71 -9.00 14.04
C ALA A 281 19.32 -8.66 12.68
N LEU A 282 20.49 -8.02 12.68
CA LEU A 282 21.28 -7.73 11.48
C LEU A 282 22.75 -7.91 11.84
N LYS A 283 23.54 -8.51 10.95
CA LYS A 283 25.00 -8.65 11.10
C LYS A 283 25.68 -8.41 9.75
N GLY A 284 26.42 -7.30 9.63
CA GLY A 284 27.12 -6.93 8.39
C GLY A 284 26.19 -6.97 7.16
N ASN A 285 26.67 -7.64 6.10
CA ASN A 285 25.94 -7.82 4.84
C ASN A 285 24.98 -9.03 4.85
N GLU A 286 24.83 -9.75 5.98
CA GLU A 286 24.05 -10.99 6.07
C GLU A 286 22.59 -10.77 5.66
N TYR A 287 21.99 -9.64 6.01
CA TYR A 287 20.62 -9.33 5.60
C TYR A 287 20.46 -9.29 4.08
N PHE A 288 21.39 -8.62 3.40
CA PHE A 288 21.37 -8.48 1.96
C PHE A 288 21.71 -9.80 1.27
N ASN A 289 22.69 -10.55 1.78
CA ASN A 289 23.01 -11.89 1.27
C ASN A 289 21.83 -12.84 1.44
N ASN A 290 21.20 -12.88 2.61
CA ASN A 290 20.02 -13.71 2.86
C ASN A 290 18.84 -13.29 1.97
N MET A 291 18.70 -12.01 1.67
CA MET A 291 17.72 -11.51 0.70
C MET A 291 18.01 -11.99 -0.72
N VAL A 292 19.25 -11.82 -1.19
CA VAL A 292 19.67 -12.32 -2.51
C VAL A 292 19.38 -13.80 -2.61
N GLU A 293 19.83 -14.58 -1.63
CA GLU A 293 19.58 -16.02 -1.61
C GLU A 293 18.09 -16.35 -1.47
N PHE A 294 17.29 -15.56 -0.76
CA PHE A 294 15.84 -15.74 -0.71
C PHE A 294 15.20 -15.56 -2.08
N ILE A 295 15.60 -14.52 -2.82
CA ILE A 295 15.11 -14.28 -4.17
C ILE A 295 15.49 -15.47 -5.06
N GLU A 296 16.76 -15.89 -5.06
CA GLU A 296 17.26 -16.98 -5.91
C GLU A 296 16.71 -18.35 -5.52
N LYS A 297 16.71 -18.70 -4.22
CA LYS A 297 16.41 -20.06 -3.74
C LYS A 297 14.95 -20.27 -3.38
N THR A 298 14.22 -19.20 -3.05
CA THR A 298 12.80 -19.29 -2.64
C THR A 298 11.87 -18.74 -3.71
N LEU A 299 12.02 -17.48 -4.14
CA LEU A 299 11.11 -16.92 -5.16
C LEU A 299 11.36 -17.49 -6.57
N PHE A 300 12.63 -17.70 -6.92
CA PHE A 300 13.06 -18.22 -8.22
C PHE A 300 13.74 -19.59 -8.12
N GLY A 301 13.53 -20.28 -7.00
CA GLY A 301 14.02 -21.64 -6.80
C GLY A 301 13.29 -22.67 -7.68
N PRO A 302 13.58 -23.97 -7.48
CA PRO A 302 12.81 -25.05 -8.09
C PRO A 302 11.34 -24.97 -7.67
N GLY A 303 10.45 -24.64 -8.59
CA GLY A 303 9.03 -24.47 -8.30
C GLY A 303 8.33 -23.49 -9.23
N LEU A 304 7.24 -22.93 -8.73
CA LEU A 304 6.43 -21.96 -9.45
C LEU A 304 6.96 -20.54 -9.23
N TRP A 305 7.44 -19.90 -10.29
CA TRP A 305 7.89 -18.51 -10.25
C TRP A 305 6.69 -17.55 -10.17
N PRO A 306 6.83 -16.39 -9.50
CA PRO A 306 5.76 -15.40 -9.44
C PRO A 306 5.44 -14.85 -10.83
N ASP A 307 4.16 -14.76 -11.22
CA ASP A 307 3.76 -14.00 -12.42
C ASP A 307 4.00 -12.49 -12.17
N VAL A 308 3.73 -12.05 -10.93
CA VAL A 308 3.87 -10.65 -10.53
C VAL A 308 4.56 -10.55 -9.18
N ILE A 309 5.54 -9.65 -9.09
CA ILE A 309 6.19 -9.24 -7.83
C ILE A 309 5.82 -7.79 -7.55
N PHE A 310 5.26 -7.53 -6.38
CA PHE A 310 5.06 -6.20 -5.85
C PHE A 310 6.13 -5.92 -4.79
N VAL A 311 6.86 -4.81 -4.89
CA VAL A 311 8.00 -4.56 -3.99
C VAL A 311 8.13 -3.10 -3.56
N ASP A 312 8.46 -2.85 -2.29
CA ASP A 312 8.89 -1.52 -1.82
C ASP A 312 10.42 -1.40 -1.94
N ALA A 313 10.90 -1.00 -3.11
CA ALA A 313 12.32 -0.82 -3.43
C ALA A 313 12.57 0.51 -4.14
N ARG A 314 13.56 1.27 -3.67
CA ARG A 314 14.16 2.39 -4.43
C ARG A 314 14.97 1.89 -5.61
N THR A 315 15.23 2.74 -6.58
CA THR A 315 15.99 2.42 -7.81
C THR A 315 17.28 1.63 -7.52
N GLU A 316 18.12 2.08 -6.59
CA GLU A 316 19.39 1.42 -6.25
C GLU A 316 19.22 0.02 -5.63
N LYS A 317 18.15 -0.19 -4.87
CA LYS A 317 17.86 -1.50 -4.27
C LYS A 317 17.11 -2.41 -5.25
N LEU A 318 16.35 -1.82 -6.16
CA LEU A 318 15.66 -2.53 -7.22
C LEU A 318 16.65 -3.11 -8.23
N SER A 319 17.72 -2.38 -8.61
CA SER A 319 18.75 -2.92 -9.50
C SER A 319 19.40 -4.18 -8.92
N LEU A 320 19.70 -4.16 -7.62
CA LEU A 320 20.24 -5.30 -6.90
C LEU A 320 19.30 -6.52 -6.88
N ILE A 321 17.99 -6.30 -6.82
CA ILE A 321 17.00 -7.38 -6.94
C ILE A 321 16.99 -7.92 -8.37
N LEU A 322 16.94 -7.02 -9.36
CA LEU A 322 16.86 -7.37 -10.78
C LEU A 322 18.05 -8.22 -11.24
N GLU A 323 19.25 -7.94 -10.75
CA GLU A 323 20.47 -8.74 -11.02
C GLU A 323 20.33 -10.22 -10.60
N LYS A 324 19.42 -10.52 -9.68
CA LYS A 324 19.20 -11.87 -9.12
C LYS A 324 17.99 -12.57 -9.71
N ILE A 325 17.25 -11.88 -10.56
CA ILE A 325 16.08 -12.44 -11.23
C ILE A 325 16.54 -13.10 -12.53
N PRO A 326 16.20 -14.37 -12.77
CA PRO A 326 16.55 -15.06 -14.01
C PRO A 326 16.12 -14.26 -15.24
N SER A 327 16.99 -14.17 -16.26
CA SER A 327 16.67 -13.49 -17.52
C SER A 327 15.53 -14.18 -18.30
N SER A 328 15.33 -15.48 -18.07
CA SER A 328 14.22 -16.26 -18.63
C SER A 328 12.87 -15.98 -17.98
N TRP A 329 12.82 -15.31 -16.83
CA TRP A 329 11.57 -14.94 -16.19
C TRP A 329 10.89 -13.80 -16.96
N ASN A 330 9.64 -14.04 -17.37
CA ASN A 330 8.81 -13.13 -18.17
C ASN A 330 7.68 -12.46 -17.38
N GLY A 331 7.72 -12.54 -16.05
CA GLY A 331 6.75 -11.86 -15.19
C GLY A 331 7.00 -10.35 -15.08
N THR A 332 6.24 -9.70 -14.22
CA THR A 332 6.29 -8.24 -14.03
C THR A 332 6.63 -7.86 -12.60
N ILE A 333 7.46 -6.83 -12.42
CA ILE A 333 7.74 -6.22 -11.12
C ILE A 333 7.05 -4.87 -11.02
N TYR A 334 6.30 -4.67 -9.95
CA TYR A 334 5.74 -3.40 -9.52
C TYR A 334 6.50 -2.86 -8.33
N PRO A 335 7.61 -2.12 -8.54
CA PRO A 335 8.16 -1.32 -7.47
C PRO A 335 7.17 -0.21 -7.16
N VAL A 336 6.80 -0.09 -5.89
CA VAL A 336 5.99 1.04 -5.46
C VAL A 336 6.89 2.15 -5.00
N VAL A 337 6.96 3.15 -5.86
CA VAL A 337 7.53 4.43 -5.53
C VAL A 337 6.47 5.17 -4.70
N ASN A 338 6.89 5.81 -3.61
CA ASN A 338 6.06 6.78 -2.87
C ASN A 338 4.88 6.23 -2.04
N PHE A 339 4.78 4.91 -1.79
CA PHE A 339 3.80 4.40 -0.82
C PHE A 339 4.09 4.91 0.61
N LYS A 340 5.35 5.25 0.90
CA LYS A 340 5.77 5.82 2.19
C LYS A 340 5.85 7.34 2.10
N VAL A 341 5.06 8.04 2.92
CA VAL A 341 5.15 9.50 3.18
C VAL A 341 6.46 9.92 3.87
N LYS A 342 7.52 9.10 3.82
CA LYS A 342 8.69 9.29 4.69
C LYS A 342 9.58 10.47 4.33
N GLU A 343 9.35 11.06 3.17
CA GLU A 343 9.97 12.30 2.77
C GLU A 343 8.82 13.27 2.50
N LEU A 344 8.79 14.40 3.21
CA LEU A 344 7.91 15.56 3.00
C LEU A 344 7.67 15.95 1.54
N SER A 345 8.59 15.46 0.71
CA SER A 345 8.71 15.57 -0.71
C SER A 345 7.36 15.43 -1.46
N LEU A 346 6.49 14.47 -1.16
CA LEU A 346 5.32 14.21 -2.01
C LEU A 346 4.18 15.23 -1.87
N TYR A 347 4.15 15.92 -0.74
CA TYR A 347 3.21 17.00 -0.44
C TYR A 347 3.82 18.38 -0.70
N ASN A 348 4.99 18.45 -1.34
CA ASN A 348 5.53 19.67 -1.91
C ASN A 348 5.92 19.45 -3.39
N ALA A 349 6.05 20.53 -4.17
CA ALA A 349 6.31 20.38 -5.59
C ALA A 349 7.67 19.72 -5.87
N TYR A 350 8.70 20.05 -5.08
CA TYR A 350 10.05 19.54 -5.27
C TYR A 350 10.10 18.02 -5.16
N GLY A 351 9.44 17.45 -4.19
CA GLY A 351 9.51 16.03 -4.00
C GLY A 351 8.62 15.20 -4.91
N ARG A 352 7.52 15.77 -5.43
CA ARG A 352 6.86 15.17 -6.60
C ARG A 352 7.81 15.07 -7.79
N LEU A 353 8.65 16.08 -8.03
CA LEU A 353 9.66 16.02 -9.09
C LEU A 353 10.73 14.95 -8.80
N VAL A 354 11.21 14.85 -7.56
CA VAL A 354 12.16 13.79 -7.14
C VAL A 354 11.54 12.41 -7.34
N ALA A 355 10.29 12.22 -6.90
CA ALA A 355 9.52 11.01 -7.10
C ALA A 355 9.37 10.62 -8.57
N GLN A 356 9.03 11.57 -9.43
CA GLN A 356 8.92 11.34 -10.88
C GLN A 356 10.28 10.98 -11.51
N LYS A 357 11.37 11.61 -11.05
CA LYS A 357 12.73 11.28 -11.49
C LYS A 357 13.13 9.87 -11.05
N GLU A 358 12.86 9.50 -9.80
CA GLU A 358 13.14 8.16 -9.27
C GLU A 358 12.31 7.09 -9.99
N ALA A 359 11.02 7.36 -10.20
CA ALA A 359 10.13 6.55 -11.01
C ALA A 359 10.73 6.29 -12.41
N LYS A 360 11.09 7.37 -13.14
CA LYS A 360 11.71 7.26 -14.46
C LYS A 360 13.00 6.41 -14.44
N ALA A 361 13.84 6.58 -13.41
CA ALA A 361 15.08 5.82 -13.25
C ALA A 361 14.81 4.33 -12.97
N SER A 362 13.93 4.00 -12.02
CA SER A 362 13.54 2.61 -11.70
C SER A 362 13.04 1.86 -12.93
N ARG A 363 12.24 2.51 -13.77
CA ARG A 363 11.73 1.88 -14.99
C ARG A 363 12.78 1.67 -16.07
N SER A 364 13.82 2.50 -16.13
CA SER A 364 14.90 2.29 -17.09
C SER A 364 15.81 1.09 -16.77
N LEU A 365 15.66 0.47 -15.58
CA LEU A 365 16.50 -0.64 -15.16
C LEU A 365 16.20 -1.94 -15.92
N ASP A 366 14.93 -2.27 -16.16
CA ASP A 366 14.52 -3.53 -16.79
C ASP A 366 13.13 -3.39 -17.42
N SER A 367 12.92 -3.98 -18.60
CA SER A 367 11.64 -3.96 -19.32
C SER A 367 10.46 -4.59 -18.55
N ARG A 368 10.75 -5.46 -17.57
CA ARG A 368 9.79 -6.13 -16.69
C ARG A 368 9.31 -5.22 -15.56
N VAL A 369 9.93 -4.05 -15.37
CA VAL A 369 9.58 -3.09 -14.32
C VAL A 369 8.46 -2.16 -14.79
N ASN A 370 7.32 -2.24 -14.12
CA ASN A 370 6.18 -1.35 -14.31
C ASN A 370 5.88 -0.59 -13.03
N LEU A 371 5.76 0.73 -13.11
CA LEU A 371 5.61 1.56 -11.91
C LEU A 371 4.14 1.65 -11.50
N LEU A 372 3.93 1.63 -10.19
CA LEU A 372 2.66 1.97 -9.56
C LEU A 372 2.89 3.19 -8.66
N ASP A 373 2.21 4.31 -8.94
CA ASP A 373 2.27 5.48 -8.07
C ASP A 373 1.42 5.25 -6.83
N GLY A 374 2.07 4.73 -5.80
CA GLY A 374 1.46 4.45 -4.52
C GLY A 374 0.87 5.69 -3.86
N PHE A 375 1.50 6.85 -4.06
CA PHE A 375 1.09 8.09 -3.43
C PHE A 375 -0.22 8.59 -4.02
N THR A 376 -0.30 8.71 -5.35
CA THR A 376 -1.52 9.18 -6.03
C THR A 376 -2.71 8.28 -5.69
N LEU A 377 -2.53 6.95 -5.71
CA LEU A 377 -3.56 5.98 -5.34
C LEU A 377 -4.05 6.14 -3.90
N SER A 378 -3.18 6.51 -2.96
CA SER A 378 -3.52 6.54 -1.53
C SER A 378 -3.92 7.92 -1.01
N THR A 379 -3.49 8.99 -1.68
CA THR A 379 -3.66 10.38 -1.24
C THR A 379 -5.12 10.76 -1.05
N GLY A 380 -6.01 10.44 -2.01
CA GLY A 380 -7.44 10.73 -1.89
C GLY A 380 -8.12 10.00 -0.74
N MET A 381 -7.61 8.84 -0.35
CA MET A 381 -8.19 7.99 0.70
C MET A 381 -7.44 8.10 2.04
N ARG A 382 -6.60 9.12 2.23
CA ARG A 382 -5.72 9.23 3.41
C ARG A 382 -6.47 9.38 4.75
N HIS A 383 -7.72 9.84 4.73
CA HIS A 383 -8.59 9.87 5.91
C HIS A 383 -9.45 8.62 6.09
N ALA A 384 -9.48 7.71 5.12
CA ALA A 384 -10.26 6.47 5.16
C ALA A 384 -9.41 5.26 5.61
N THR A 385 -8.50 5.48 6.57
CA THR A 385 -7.42 4.54 6.91
C THR A 385 -7.44 4.17 8.39
N GLU A 386 -6.75 3.09 8.75
CA GLU A 386 -6.64 2.59 10.13
C GLU A 386 -6.13 3.65 11.12
N SER A 387 -5.19 4.47 10.65
CA SER A 387 -4.54 5.48 11.48
C SER A 387 -5.12 6.88 11.26
N SER A 388 -6.29 6.99 10.61
CA SER A 388 -6.98 8.25 10.44
C SER A 388 -7.19 8.95 11.79
N PRO A 389 -6.96 10.28 11.88
CA PRO A 389 -6.66 11.22 10.81
C PRO A 389 -5.17 11.35 10.48
N PHE A 390 -4.26 10.63 11.14
CA PHE A 390 -2.80 10.80 10.99
C PHE A 390 -2.33 10.46 9.56
N ILE A 391 -2.15 11.50 8.72
CA ILE A 391 -1.77 11.35 7.31
C ILE A 391 -0.44 10.60 7.15
N LEU A 392 0.53 10.79 8.05
CA LEU A 392 1.82 10.07 7.97
C LEU A 392 1.69 8.56 8.15
N ALA A 393 0.62 8.14 8.82
CA ALA A 393 0.28 6.74 9.05
C ALA A 393 -0.86 6.26 8.16
N SER A 394 -1.38 7.11 7.26
CA SER A 394 -2.52 6.76 6.40
C SER A 394 -2.19 5.58 5.48
N HIS A 395 -0.92 5.41 5.09
CA HIS A 395 -0.50 4.31 4.22
C HIS A 395 -0.15 3.01 4.97
N HIS A 396 -0.73 2.81 6.15
CA HIS A 396 -0.51 1.63 7.00
C HIS A 396 -1.84 0.89 7.21
N PHE A 397 -1.94 -0.32 6.64
CA PHE A 397 -3.23 -0.96 6.34
C PHE A 397 -3.27 -2.46 6.68
N HIS A 398 -2.88 -2.84 7.90
CA HIS A 398 -2.80 -4.26 8.25
C HIS A 398 -3.68 -4.66 9.43
N ARG A 399 -4.62 -3.81 9.86
CA ARG A 399 -5.73 -4.21 10.73
C ARG A 399 -6.96 -4.63 9.95
N LEU A 400 -7.74 -5.46 10.60
CA LEU A 400 -9.05 -5.88 10.15
C LEU A 400 -10.04 -4.82 10.60
N CYS A 401 -10.91 -4.42 9.69
CA CYS A 401 -11.98 -3.47 9.95
C CYS A 401 -13.18 -4.21 10.53
N LYS A 402 -14.01 -3.47 11.28
CA LYS A 402 -15.32 -3.95 11.70
C LYS A 402 -16.10 -4.44 10.49
N GLU A 403 -16.96 -5.42 10.72
CA GLU A 403 -17.68 -6.13 9.69
C GLU A 403 -18.45 -5.18 8.75
N VAL A 404 -18.11 -5.17 7.46
CA VAL A 404 -18.96 -4.57 6.43
C VAL A 404 -19.96 -5.65 6.01
N ASN A 405 -21.24 -5.45 6.31
CA ASN A 405 -22.30 -6.45 6.06
C ASN A 405 -22.04 -7.81 6.73
N GLY A 406 -21.45 -7.81 7.92
CA GLY A 406 -21.12 -9.06 8.62
C GLY A 406 -19.90 -9.80 8.06
N GLU A 407 -19.12 -9.18 7.15
CA GLU A 407 -17.86 -9.74 6.66
C GLU A 407 -16.67 -8.94 7.20
N MET A 408 -15.73 -9.65 7.81
CA MET A 408 -14.41 -9.11 8.13
C MET A 408 -13.69 -8.73 6.83
N VAL A 409 -13.13 -7.51 6.79
CA VAL A 409 -12.38 -6.97 5.66
C VAL A 409 -11.09 -6.33 6.12
N VAL A 410 -10.04 -6.35 5.29
CA VAL A 410 -8.82 -5.59 5.56
C VAL A 410 -9.11 -4.09 5.39
N CYS A 411 -8.69 -3.28 6.37
CA CYS A 411 -8.89 -1.84 6.34
C CYS A 411 -8.01 -1.17 5.30
N GLY A 412 -8.55 -0.83 4.13
CA GLY A 412 -7.87 0.10 3.23
C GLY A 412 -8.34 0.01 1.79
N ASN A 413 -9.08 1.03 1.33
CA ASN A 413 -9.42 1.18 -0.09
C ASN A 413 -8.16 1.16 -0.98
N PRO A 414 -7.06 1.86 -0.64
CA PRO A 414 -5.84 1.79 -1.45
C PRO A 414 -5.22 0.39 -1.52
N THR A 415 -5.17 -0.37 -0.42
CA THR A 415 -4.60 -1.73 -0.46
C THR A 415 -5.48 -2.72 -1.19
N GLU A 416 -6.80 -2.62 -1.05
CA GLU A 416 -7.73 -3.45 -1.83
C GLU A 416 -7.64 -3.09 -3.31
N MET A 417 -7.51 -1.81 -3.66
CA MET A 417 -7.32 -1.37 -5.05
C MET A 417 -6.04 -1.93 -5.67
N VAL A 418 -4.93 -1.87 -4.93
CA VAL A 418 -3.67 -2.50 -5.37
C VAL A 418 -3.83 -4.01 -5.50
N ALA A 419 -4.48 -4.69 -4.55
CA ALA A 419 -4.76 -6.12 -4.63
C ALA A 419 -5.59 -6.48 -5.87
N GLN A 420 -6.65 -5.73 -6.16
CA GLN A 420 -7.48 -5.88 -7.35
C GLN A 420 -6.69 -5.66 -8.65
N PHE A 421 -5.82 -4.64 -8.67
CA PHE A 421 -4.92 -4.42 -9.79
C PHE A 421 -4.00 -5.62 -10.03
N LEU A 422 -3.33 -6.14 -8.99
CA LEU A 422 -2.43 -7.28 -9.08
C LEU A 422 -3.17 -8.56 -9.50
N LEU A 423 -4.38 -8.80 -8.98
CA LEU A 423 -5.25 -9.88 -9.44
C LEU A 423 -5.54 -9.75 -10.94
N GLY A 424 -5.89 -8.55 -11.41
CA GLY A 424 -6.11 -8.31 -12.83
C GLY A 424 -4.89 -8.60 -13.69
N GLN A 425 -3.68 -8.27 -13.24
CA GLN A 425 -2.45 -8.59 -13.98
C GLN A 425 -2.25 -10.09 -14.17
N VAL A 426 -2.61 -10.89 -13.17
CA VAL A 426 -2.31 -12.32 -13.15
C VAL A 426 -3.45 -13.14 -13.77
N ILE A 427 -4.70 -12.74 -13.53
CA ILE A 427 -5.91 -13.43 -13.97
C ILE A 427 -6.30 -13.01 -15.38
N ALA A 428 -6.32 -11.71 -15.65
CA ALA A 428 -6.85 -11.14 -16.90
C ALA A 428 -5.96 -9.99 -17.41
N PRO A 429 -4.69 -10.27 -17.81
CA PRO A 429 -3.75 -9.25 -18.23
C PRO A 429 -4.20 -8.44 -19.47
N LYS A 430 -5.17 -8.95 -20.23
CA LYS A 430 -5.80 -8.26 -21.38
C LYS A 430 -7.18 -7.68 -21.05
N GLY A 431 -7.50 -7.57 -19.77
CA GLY A 431 -8.81 -7.13 -19.29
C GLY A 431 -9.81 -8.26 -19.05
N LYS A 432 -10.71 -8.01 -18.11
CA LYS A 432 -11.67 -9.00 -17.58
C LYS A 432 -12.66 -9.51 -18.63
N ASP A 433 -13.14 -8.64 -19.53
CA ASP A 433 -14.11 -9.03 -20.56
C ASP A 433 -13.56 -10.09 -21.52
N LEU A 434 -12.29 -9.97 -21.92
CA LEU A 434 -11.64 -10.98 -22.78
C LEU A 434 -11.43 -12.28 -22.03
N TRP A 435 -10.95 -12.21 -20.79
CA TRP A 435 -10.78 -13.38 -19.94
C TRP A 435 -12.10 -14.13 -19.70
N MET A 436 -13.20 -13.42 -19.45
CA MET A 436 -14.52 -14.03 -19.25
C MET A 436 -15.06 -14.69 -20.51
N LYS A 437 -14.71 -14.21 -21.71
CA LYS A 437 -15.08 -14.85 -22.99
C LYS A 437 -14.33 -16.15 -23.24
N GLU A 438 -13.12 -16.30 -22.69
CA GLU A 438 -12.31 -17.52 -22.80
C GLU A 438 -12.79 -18.64 -21.85
N ILE A 439 -13.64 -18.30 -20.87
CA ILE A 439 -14.19 -19.25 -19.90
C ILE A 439 -15.50 -19.84 -20.44
N ASP A 440 -15.53 -21.16 -20.63
CA ASP A 440 -16.76 -21.91 -20.93
C ASP A 440 -17.79 -21.74 -19.80
N TYR A 441 -19.01 -21.31 -20.17
CA TYR A 441 -20.13 -21.11 -19.26
C TYR A 441 -20.48 -22.36 -18.44
N GLN A 442 -20.50 -23.55 -19.05
CA GLN A 442 -20.82 -24.79 -18.34
C GLN A 442 -19.75 -25.14 -17.32
N LYS A 443 -18.48 -24.85 -17.66
CA LYS A 443 -17.35 -25.01 -16.74
C LYS A 443 -17.44 -24.02 -15.58
N ARG A 444 -17.93 -22.79 -15.81
CA ARG A 444 -18.13 -21.78 -14.76
C ARG A 444 -19.13 -22.23 -13.72
N GLU A 445 -20.33 -22.66 -14.12
CA GLU A 445 -21.37 -23.13 -13.18
C GLU A 445 -20.87 -24.31 -12.34
N LYS A 446 -20.21 -25.29 -12.99
CA LYS A 446 -19.63 -26.44 -12.30
C LYS A 446 -18.55 -26.05 -11.28
N VAL A 447 -17.74 -25.04 -11.58
CA VAL A 447 -16.71 -24.55 -10.66
C VAL A 447 -17.37 -23.84 -9.47
N LEU A 448 -18.36 -23.00 -9.73
CA LEU A 448 -19.07 -22.24 -8.68
C LEU A 448 -19.91 -23.13 -7.77
N SER A 449 -20.42 -24.26 -8.27
CA SER A 449 -21.16 -25.23 -7.46
C SER A 449 -20.32 -25.96 -6.41
N VAL A 450 -18.98 -25.88 -6.48
CA VAL A 450 -18.09 -26.48 -5.48
C VAL A 450 -18.14 -25.66 -4.19
N THR A 451 -18.77 -26.24 -3.16
CA THR A 451 -18.96 -25.60 -1.84
C THR A 451 -17.71 -25.71 -0.98
N ASN A 452 -17.04 -26.88 -1.00
CA ASN A 452 -15.85 -27.16 -0.22
C ASN A 452 -14.62 -27.03 -1.10
N ARG A 453 -13.73 -26.11 -0.75
CA ARG A 453 -12.48 -25.90 -1.47
C ARG A 453 -11.32 -25.93 -0.50
N THR A 454 -10.24 -26.57 -0.90
CA THR A 454 -9.04 -26.68 -0.07
C THR A 454 -8.25 -25.38 -0.15
N ILE A 455 -7.98 -24.80 1.00
CA ILE A 455 -6.98 -23.75 1.17
C ILE A 455 -5.73 -24.36 1.80
N ARG A 456 -4.56 -23.87 1.42
CA ARG A 456 -3.29 -24.22 2.03
C ARG A 456 -2.62 -22.95 2.52
N VAL A 457 -2.13 -22.98 3.76
CA VAL A 457 -1.39 -21.87 4.35
C VAL A 457 -0.06 -22.40 4.82
N CYS A 458 1.02 -21.79 4.36
CA CYS A 458 2.38 -22.07 4.78
C CYS A 458 2.99 -20.80 5.38
N TYR A 459 3.78 -20.94 6.44
CA TYR A 459 4.37 -19.78 7.09
C TYR A 459 5.69 -20.12 7.80
N ASP A 460 6.53 -19.11 7.97
CA ASP A 460 7.74 -19.14 8.80
C ASP A 460 7.85 -17.80 9.54
N CYS A 461 7.32 -17.78 10.77
CA CYS A 461 7.12 -16.56 11.55
C CYS A 461 8.11 -16.49 12.72
N PRO A 462 8.99 -15.46 12.80
CA PRO A 462 9.85 -15.27 13.95
C PRO A 462 9.05 -14.78 15.17
N GLN A 463 9.26 -15.40 16.33
CA GLN A 463 8.47 -15.11 17.52
C GLN A 463 8.85 -13.84 18.28
N THR A 464 10.13 -13.47 18.25
CA THR A 464 10.69 -12.43 19.12
C THR A 464 11.53 -11.40 18.40
N LEU A 465 11.73 -11.56 17.10
CA LEU A 465 12.56 -10.65 16.33
C LEU A 465 11.68 -9.53 15.80
N LEU A 466 12.12 -8.27 15.94
CA LEU A 466 11.59 -7.24 15.05
C LEU A 466 11.81 -7.71 13.59
N PRO A 467 10.93 -7.30 12.66
CA PRO A 467 10.78 -7.77 11.28
C PRO A 467 11.98 -7.59 10.31
N TYR A 468 13.21 -7.53 10.80
CA TYR A 468 14.42 -7.40 9.99
C TYR A 468 15.14 -8.74 9.76
N HIS A 469 14.47 -9.87 9.99
CA HIS A 469 15.06 -11.19 9.81
C HIS A 469 14.50 -11.84 8.55
N ILE A 470 15.36 -12.04 7.55
CA ILE A 470 15.07 -12.82 6.36
C ILE A 470 15.90 -14.11 6.37
N LYS A 471 15.23 -15.25 6.20
CA LYS A 471 15.91 -16.54 5.96
C LYS A 471 16.06 -16.69 4.45
N SER A 472 17.25 -17.11 4.00
CA SER A 472 17.46 -17.44 2.59
C SER A 472 16.57 -18.59 2.10
N LYS A 473 16.26 -19.53 2.99
CA LYS A 473 15.29 -20.60 2.78
C LYS A 473 14.36 -20.70 3.99
N PRO A 474 13.11 -20.24 3.90
CA PRO A 474 12.14 -20.38 4.98
C PRO A 474 11.91 -21.85 5.36
N GLU A 475 11.75 -22.10 6.66
CA GLU A 475 11.40 -23.41 7.23
C GLU A 475 9.87 -23.46 7.41
N LEU A 476 9.16 -23.79 6.33
CA LEU A 476 7.71 -23.63 6.27
C LEU A 476 6.97 -24.65 7.14
N LEU A 477 6.06 -24.15 7.97
CA LEU A 477 4.99 -24.93 8.59
C LEU A 477 3.73 -24.73 7.76
N CYS A 478 3.16 -25.83 7.25
CA CYS A 478 2.00 -25.79 6.37
C CYS A 478 0.81 -26.52 6.98
N TYR A 479 -0.39 -26.04 6.70
CA TYR A 479 -1.63 -26.79 6.89
C TYR A 479 -2.55 -26.64 5.69
N GLU A 480 -3.38 -27.65 5.47
CA GLU A 480 -4.47 -27.63 4.50
C GLU A 480 -5.80 -27.65 5.25
N SER A 481 -6.82 -27.01 4.68
CA SER A 481 -8.15 -26.95 5.29
C SER A 481 -9.24 -26.80 4.24
N ILE A 482 -10.34 -27.52 4.45
CA ILE A 482 -11.59 -27.37 3.69
C ILE A 482 -12.64 -26.53 4.44
N VAL A 483 -12.38 -26.21 5.71
CA VAL A 483 -13.31 -25.46 6.59
C VAL A 483 -12.90 -24.00 6.78
N GLY A 484 -11.75 -23.59 6.23
CA GLY A 484 -11.19 -22.25 6.37
C GLY A 484 -9.95 -22.18 7.24
N LEU A 485 -9.61 -20.96 7.68
CA LEU A 485 -8.38 -20.71 8.43
C LEU A 485 -8.39 -21.41 9.80
N HIS A 486 -7.23 -21.89 10.22
CA HIS A 486 -7.05 -22.46 11.55
C HIS A 486 -6.65 -21.37 12.55
N ALA A 487 -7.08 -21.53 13.81
CA ALA A 487 -6.51 -20.74 14.89
C ALA A 487 -5.04 -21.15 15.03
N SER A 488 -4.17 -20.16 15.19
CA SER A 488 -2.76 -20.41 15.47
C SER A 488 -2.68 -21.30 16.71
N SER A 489 -2.08 -22.49 16.58
CA SER A 489 -1.70 -23.25 17.77
C SER A 489 -0.76 -22.33 18.54
N ASN A 490 -1.01 -22.06 19.82
CA ASN A 490 -0.18 -21.18 20.68
C ASN A 490 1.26 -21.70 20.89
N GLN A 491 1.83 -22.42 19.92
CA GLN A 491 3.19 -22.90 19.95
C GLN A 491 4.15 -21.72 20.07
N THR A 492 4.97 -21.82 21.11
CA THR A 492 6.17 -21.03 21.29
C THR A 492 7.16 -21.36 20.17
N TYR A 493 7.05 -20.72 18.99
CA TYR A 493 8.06 -20.68 17.93
C TYR A 493 9.44 -20.39 18.55
N LYS A 494 10.23 -21.45 18.75
CA LYS A 494 11.56 -21.33 19.36
C LYS A 494 12.44 -20.52 18.41
N VAL A 495 12.96 -19.41 18.93
CA VAL A 495 14.04 -18.66 18.27
C VAL A 495 15.25 -19.60 18.11
N ARG A 496 15.90 -19.58 16.94
CA ARG A 496 17.16 -20.32 16.71
C ARG A 496 18.10 -20.16 17.92
N LYS A 497 18.66 -21.28 18.39
CA LYS A 497 19.57 -21.31 19.54
C LYS A 497 20.84 -20.48 19.29
N ASP A 498 21.20 -20.26 18.02
CA ASP A 498 22.53 -19.78 17.62
C ASP A 498 22.60 -18.27 17.34
N ASN A 499 21.48 -17.54 17.44
CA ASN A 499 21.43 -16.11 17.13
C ASN A 499 21.45 -15.20 18.38
N ASN A 500 22.20 -15.58 19.42
CA ASN A 500 22.36 -14.68 20.57
C ASN A 500 23.26 -13.50 20.19
N CYS A 501 22.85 -12.31 20.62
CA CYS A 501 23.64 -11.12 20.50
C CYS A 501 24.99 -11.31 21.22
N PRO A 502 26.13 -10.90 20.63
CA PRO A 502 27.43 -10.98 21.28
C PRO A 502 27.39 -10.34 22.67
N LYS A 503 28.12 -10.90 23.64
CA LYS A 503 28.11 -10.42 25.03
C LYS A 503 28.54 -8.96 25.10
N GLU A 504 29.50 -8.58 24.27
CA GLU A 504 30.05 -7.23 24.10
C GLU A 504 28.96 -6.25 23.66
N CYS A 505 28.13 -6.68 22.71
CA CYS A 505 27.01 -5.89 22.24
C CYS A 505 25.93 -5.74 23.33
N MET A 506 25.70 -6.79 24.13
CA MET A 506 24.74 -6.75 25.24
C MET A 506 25.16 -5.84 26.39
N LYS A 507 26.45 -5.50 26.52
CA LYS A 507 26.95 -4.47 27.44
C LYS A 507 26.59 -3.05 27.01
N THR A 508 26.23 -2.83 25.73
CA THR A 508 25.85 -1.50 25.23
C THR A 508 24.45 -1.12 25.69
N LYS A 509 24.24 0.18 25.96
CA LYS A 509 22.90 0.73 26.20
C LYS A 509 22.08 0.65 24.90
N PRO A 510 20.78 0.32 24.97
CA PRO A 510 19.90 0.38 23.80
C PRO A 510 19.95 1.75 23.13
N VAL A 511 20.11 1.78 21.80
CA VAL A 511 20.09 3.01 21.01
C VAL A 511 18.67 3.48 20.69
N GLN A 512 17.72 2.55 20.71
CA GLN A 512 16.29 2.85 20.55
C GLN A 512 15.46 1.73 21.19
N THR A 513 14.22 2.06 21.55
CA THR A 513 13.18 1.08 21.89
C THR A 513 12.21 1.04 20.72
N ALA A 514 12.06 -0.13 20.09
CA ALA A 514 11.10 -0.31 19.02
C ALA A 514 9.92 -1.13 19.53
N TYR A 515 8.71 -0.64 19.31
CA TYR A 515 7.48 -1.33 19.67
C TYR A 515 7.13 -2.34 18.58
N VAL A 516 7.09 -3.63 18.91
CA VAL A 516 6.37 -4.64 18.10
C VAL A 516 5.03 -4.93 18.73
N GLN A 517 4.09 -5.46 17.94
CA GLN A 517 2.74 -5.81 18.43
C GLN A 517 2.76 -6.74 19.64
N SER A 518 3.83 -7.51 19.85
CA SER A 518 3.95 -8.43 20.99
C SER A 518 4.65 -7.86 22.23
N ARG A 519 5.44 -6.78 22.13
CA ARG A 519 6.17 -6.10 23.24
C ARG A 519 7.10 -4.98 22.74
N SER A 520 7.59 -4.15 23.65
CA SER A 520 8.76 -3.29 23.38
C SER A 520 10.04 -4.12 23.25
N VAL A 521 10.89 -3.79 22.27
CA VAL A 521 12.17 -4.45 22.02
C VAL A 521 13.29 -3.43 22.10
N ALA A 522 14.27 -3.70 22.96
CA ALA A 522 15.47 -2.88 23.07
C ALA A 522 16.40 -3.16 21.89
N VAL A 523 16.66 -2.14 21.08
CA VAL A 523 17.57 -2.25 19.93
C VAL A 523 18.95 -1.75 20.33
N ARG A 524 19.97 -2.57 20.10
CA ARG A 524 21.38 -2.24 20.31
C ARG A 524 22.09 -2.27 18.96
N ARG A 525 23.01 -1.33 18.74
CA ARG A 525 23.91 -1.35 17.59
C ARG A 525 25.34 -1.34 18.12
N CYS A 526 26.15 -2.25 17.64
CA CYS A 526 27.52 -2.44 18.10
C CYS A 526 28.40 -2.79 16.90
N SER A 527 29.68 -2.44 16.97
CA SER A 527 30.69 -2.91 16.04
C SER A 527 31.52 -3.95 16.77
N ILE A 528 31.61 -5.15 16.21
CA ILE A 528 32.59 -6.14 16.65
C ILE A 528 33.76 -6.12 15.66
N LEU A 529 34.98 -6.15 16.18
CA LEU A 529 36.20 -6.31 15.38
C LEU A 529 36.32 -7.75 14.89
#